data_AF-A0A5M8P6Z9-F1
#
_entry.id   AF-A0A5M8P6Z9-F1
#
_cell.length_a   1.000
_cell.length_b   1.000
_cell.length_c   1.000
_cell.angle_alpha   90.00
_cell.angle_beta   90.00
_cell.angle_gamma   90.00
#
_symmetry.space_group_name_H-M   'P 1'
#
loop_
_entity.id
_entity.type
_entity.pdbx_description
1 polymer ?
#
loop_
_entity_poly.entity_id
_entity_poly.type
_entity_poly.pdbx_seq_one_letter_code
_entity_poly.pdbx_strand_id
1 'polypeptide(L)'
;MSESKAIILGNFMRRFYYRFSLAAGFCLCFVAAVLPLKSGRSSALAAGREKPKPIAAAGDQTVPPGQKAGCDRLNFAGQSFIICRARPGRDTIRLFLADNAGRPYKYFRNIRAELAQHGQKPLFLMNAGMYHKDYRPVGLYIENGNPLSPPARHSGKGNFFMKPNGIFYIAGGKAGIMETETFIKAGIKADLATQSGPLLVRGNRLHHRFILNSPYKEYRNGVGVTAQGEVLFAISEGKVNFDTFARLFRDGLHTPDALFFDGSISSLYAPEMHRADWFYPMGPIIGVIAPVRQAKPLSQGD
;
A
#
# COMPACT_ATOMS: atom_id res chain seq x y z
N MET A 1 39.39 3.92 -16.00
CA MET A 1 40.64 4.25 -15.27
C MET A 1 40.33 5.50 -14.47
N SER A 2 40.02 5.36 -13.17
CA SER A 2 40.99 5.39 -12.04
C SER A 2 41.44 6.84 -11.80
N GLU A 3 41.32 7.45 -10.63
CA GLU A 3 40.91 7.04 -9.28
C GLU A 3 40.77 8.32 -8.42
N SER A 4 40.09 8.18 -7.27
CA SER A 4 40.37 8.86 -5.99
C SER A 4 40.33 10.40 -5.87
N LYS A 5 39.35 10.90 -5.09
CA LYS A 5 39.55 11.33 -3.69
C LYS A 5 38.23 11.73 -3.02
N ALA A 6 37.85 10.96 -2.00
CA ALA A 6 36.81 11.28 -1.02
C ALA A 6 37.39 11.12 0.38
N ILE A 7 37.58 12.22 1.11
CA ILE A 7 37.70 12.37 2.58
C ILE A 7 37.36 13.87 2.81
N ILE A 8 36.39 14.33 3.61
CA ILE A 8 36.30 14.35 5.08
C ILE A 8 34.89 14.86 5.48
N LEU A 9 34.45 14.43 6.68
CA LEU A 9 33.22 14.70 7.48
C LEU A 9 32.16 13.59 7.33
N GLY A 10 32.12 12.55 8.18
CA GLY A 10 32.37 12.52 9.62
C GLY A 10 31.04 12.15 10.30
N ASN A 11 30.78 10.85 10.46
CA ASN A 11 30.89 10.14 11.74
C ASN A 11 29.72 10.41 12.71
N PHE A 12 28.64 9.65 12.58
CA PHE A 12 27.95 9.11 13.76
C PHE A 12 27.11 7.88 13.38
N MET A 13 27.19 6.84 14.20
CA MET A 13 26.28 5.67 14.21
C MET A 13 26.45 4.62 13.10
N ARG A 14 27.59 3.93 13.06
CA ARG A 14 27.68 2.54 12.56
C ARG A 14 28.91 1.84 13.12
N ARG A 15 28.73 1.12 14.22
CA ARG A 15 29.54 -0.05 14.62
C ARG A 15 28.97 -0.55 15.94
N PHE A 16 28.27 -1.66 15.89
CA PHE A 16 28.40 -2.74 16.88
C PHE A 16 27.56 -3.90 16.38
N TYR A 17 28.16 -4.74 15.55
CA TYR A 17 27.81 -6.15 15.46
C TYR A 17 29.00 -6.94 14.90
N TYR A 18 29.40 -7.92 15.72
CA TYR A 18 30.08 -9.18 15.43
C TYR A 18 31.60 -9.37 15.65
N ARG A 19 31.80 -10.31 16.60
CA ARG A 19 32.84 -11.35 16.77
C ARG A 19 34.12 -10.95 17.50
N PHE A 20 34.31 -11.54 18.69
CA PHE A 20 35.46 -12.43 18.92
C PHE A 20 35.09 -13.54 19.91
N SER A 21 35.63 -14.72 19.62
CA SER A 21 35.51 -15.98 20.34
C SER A 21 36.86 -16.29 20.99
N LEU A 22 36.83 -17.11 22.05
CA LEU A 22 37.91 -17.89 22.69
C LEU A 22 38.75 -17.26 23.82
N ALA A 23 38.57 -17.90 24.99
CA ALA A 23 39.58 -18.59 25.82
C ALA A 23 40.05 -17.96 27.15
N ALA A 24 40.20 -18.87 28.13
CA ALA A 24 40.76 -18.77 29.48
C ALA A 24 39.93 -17.94 30.48
N GLY A 25 39.51 -18.42 31.64
CA GLY A 25 40.04 -19.49 32.47
C GLY A 25 40.18 -18.89 33.87
N PHE A 26 39.19 -19.07 34.74
CA PHE A 26 39.36 -18.82 36.17
C PHE A 26 38.44 -19.75 36.97
N CYS A 27 39.10 -20.66 37.67
CA CYS A 27 38.55 -21.52 38.69
C CYS A 27 38.23 -20.66 39.92
N LEU A 28 36.97 -20.64 40.36
CA LEU A 28 36.64 -20.28 41.74
C LEU A 28 35.61 -21.27 42.26
N CYS A 29 36.07 -22.18 43.10
CA CYS A 29 35.26 -22.97 44.01
C CYS A 29 34.46 -22.01 44.90
N PHE A 30 33.14 -22.15 44.94
CA PHE A 30 32.36 -21.71 46.09
C PHE A 30 31.50 -22.86 46.60
N VAL A 31 31.61 -23.02 47.90
CA VAL A 31 31.18 -24.11 48.75
C VAL A 31 29.66 -24.19 48.81
N ALA A 32 29.14 -25.41 48.69
CA ALA A 32 27.74 -25.73 48.94
C ALA A 32 27.42 -25.57 50.44
N ALA A 33 26.43 -24.74 50.76
CA ALA A 33 25.76 -24.76 52.06
C ALA A 33 24.32 -25.26 51.86
N VAL A 34 24.09 -26.50 52.28
CA VAL A 34 22.78 -27.15 52.35
C VAL A 34 22.06 -26.64 53.60
N LEU A 35 20.89 -26.03 53.43
CA LEU A 35 19.97 -25.74 54.53
C LEU A 35 18.63 -26.47 54.29
N PRO A 36 18.02 -27.06 55.34
CA PRO A 36 16.82 -27.87 55.19
C PRO A 36 15.56 -26.98 55.15
N LEU A 37 14.77 -27.11 54.09
CA LEU A 37 13.43 -26.51 54.00
C LEU A 37 12.44 -27.37 54.78
N LYS A 38 11.95 -26.81 55.90
CA LYS A 38 10.84 -27.34 56.69
C LYS A 38 9.54 -27.30 55.88
N SER A 39 8.83 -28.42 55.92
CA SER A 39 7.48 -28.62 55.37
C SER A 39 6.45 -27.73 56.06
N GLY A 40 5.94 -26.72 55.36
CA GLY A 40 4.76 -25.96 55.75
C GLY A 40 3.53 -26.41 54.97
N ARG A 41 2.58 -27.06 55.65
CA ARG A 41 1.20 -27.22 55.15
C ARG A 41 0.57 -25.82 55.04
N SER A 42 0.11 -25.45 53.86
CA SER A 42 -0.81 -24.32 53.68
C SER A 42 -2.07 -24.83 53.00
N SER A 43 -3.19 -24.68 53.72
CA SER A 43 -4.55 -24.96 53.27
C SER A 43 -4.89 -24.15 52.03
N ALA A 44 -5.39 -24.83 51.01
CA ALA A 44 -5.98 -24.20 49.84
C ALA A 44 -7.34 -23.58 50.24
N LEU A 45 -7.43 -22.25 50.23
CA LEU A 45 -8.71 -21.55 50.13
C LEU A 45 -9.20 -21.65 48.68
N ALA A 46 -10.39 -22.21 48.49
CA ALA A 46 -11.09 -22.23 47.22
C ALA A 46 -11.55 -20.80 46.84
N ALA A 47 -10.83 -20.16 45.93
CA ALA A 47 -11.32 -18.97 45.23
C ALA A 47 -12.17 -19.42 44.02
N GLY A 48 -13.43 -19.01 44.01
CA GLY A 48 -14.37 -19.26 42.92
C GLY A 48 -13.85 -18.70 41.59
N ARG A 49 -13.74 -19.57 40.58
CA ARG A 49 -13.52 -19.16 39.19
C ARG A 49 -14.83 -18.64 38.61
N GLU A 50 -14.96 -17.32 38.50
CA GLU A 50 -15.95 -16.71 37.63
C GLU A 50 -15.59 -17.04 36.17
N LYS A 51 -16.53 -17.60 35.42
CA LYS A 51 -16.33 -17.90 33.98
C LYS A 51 -16.20 -16.58 33.22
N PRO A 52 -15.17 -16.39 32.37
CA PRO A 52 -15.07 -15.20 31.55
C PRO A 52 -16.25 -15.12 30.57
N LYS A 53 -16.97 -14.00 30.62
CA LYS A 53 -18.06 -13.64 29.72
C LYS A 53 -17.53 -13.65 28.27
N PRO A 54 -18.21 -14.29 27.31
CA PRO A 54 -17.75 -14.32 25.93
C PRO A 54 -17.70 -12.90 25.37
N ILE A 55 -16.50 -12.47 24.96
CA ILE A 55 -16.31 -11.25 24.17
C ILE A 55 -16.94 -11.52 22.81
N ALA A 56 -17.95 -10.73 22.44
CA ALA A 56 -18.58 -10.81 21.15
C ALA A 56 -17.53 -10.70 20.04
N ALA A 57 -17.51 -11.68 19.14
CA ALA A 57 -16.67 -11.66 17.96
C ALA A 57 -16.98 -10.41 17.13
N ALA A 58 -15.97 -9.59 16.87
CA ALA A 58 -16.06 -8.52 15.88
C ALA A 58 -16.41 -9.15 14.53
N GLY A 59 -17.59 -8.83 14.00
CA GLY A 59 -18.10 -9.36 12.76
C GLY A 59 -17.15 -9.07 11.60
N ASP A 60 -16.84 -10.11 10.85
CA ASP A 60 -16.14 -10.05 9.56
C ASP A 60 -17.04 -9.31 8.56
N GLN A 61 -16.82 -8.01 8.42
CA GLN A 61 -17.55 -7.20 7.44
C GLN A 61 -16.98 -7.45 6.06
N THR A 62 -17.49 -8.50 5.42
CA THR A 62 -17.30 -8.71 3.98
C THR A 62 -17.92 -7.54 3.22
N VAL A 63 -17.21 -7.06 2.21
CA VAL A 63 -17.61 -5.93 1.37
C VAL A 63 -18.78 -6.35 0.47
N PRO A 64 -19.94 -5.67 0.53
CA PRO A 64 -21.05 -5.97 -0.37
C PRO A 64 -20.74 -5.55 -1.82
N PRO A 65 -20.95 -6.41 -2.83
CA PRO A 65 -20.86 -5.99 -4.23
C PRO A 65 -22.00 -5.02 -4.58
N GLY A 66 -21.69 -3.94 -5.29
CA GLY A 66 -22.69 -3.00 -5.84
C GLY A 66 -22.67 -1.57 -5.28
N GLN A 67 -21.71 -1.24 -4.40
CA GLN A 67 -21.59 0.11 -3.84
C GLN A 67 -21.15 1.14 -4.90
N LYS A 68 -21.52 2.42 -4.69
CA LYS A 68 -21.04 3.53 -5.55
C LYS A 68 -19.53 3.73 -5.35
N ALA A 69 -18.86 4.36 -6.32
CA ALA A 69 -17.48 4.79 -6.12
C ALA A 69 -17.39 5.69 -4.88
N GLY A 70 -16.41 5.40 -4.04
CA GLY A 70 -16.26 5.98 -2.72
C GLY A 70 -15.38 5.10 -1.83
N CYS A 71 -15.13 5.56 -0.62
CA CYS A 71 -14.25 4.96 0.35
C CYS A 71 -15.03 4.55 1.60
N ASP A 72 -14.67 3.39 2.16
CA ASP A 72 -15.21 2.90 3.43
C ASP A 72 -14.09 2.38 4.33
N ARG A 73 -14.34 2.28 5.63
CA ARG A 73 -13.43 1.59 6.55
C ARG A 73 -13.67 0.10 6.54
N LEU A 74 -12.59 -0.67 6.65
CA LEU A 74 -12.61 -2.12 6.80
C LEU A 74 -11.61 -2.53 7.87
N ASN A 75 -12.06 -3.34 8.83
CA ASN A 75 -11.19 -4.00 9.78
C ASN A 75 -10.83 -5.40 9.25
N PHE A 76 -9.54 -5.72 9.20
CA PHE A 76 -9.05 -7.02 8.78
C PHE A 76 -7.83 -7.43 9.61
N ALA A 77 -7.83 -8.66 10.13
CA ALA A 77 -6.75 -9.19 10.97
C ALA A 77 -6.35 -8.25 12.13
N GLY A 78 -7.35 -7.57 12.74
CA GLY A 78 -7.14 -6.63 13.84
C GLY A 78 -6.47 -5.31 13.44
N GLN A 79 -6.47 -4.96 12.15
CA GLN A 79 -5.92 -3.70 11.61
C GLN A 79 -7.02 -2.95 10.84
N SER A 80 -6.99 -1.61 10.87
CA SER A 80 -7.94 -0.76 10.15
C SER A 80 -7.38 -0.29 8.81
N PHE A 81 -8.23 -0.30 7.79
CA PHE A 81 -7.93 0.12 6.43
C PHE A 81 -9.03 1.03 5.90
N ILE A 82 -8.68 1.93 4.99
CA ILE A 82 -9.65 2.60 4.12
C ILE A 82 -9.59 1.95 2.74
N ILE A 83 -10.74 1.52 2.24
CA ILE A 83 -10.91 0.87 0.95
C ILE A 83 -11.70 1.80 0.04
N CYS A 84 -11.09 2.26 -1.04
CA CYS A 84 -11.71 3.12 -2.04
C CYS A 84 -12.00 2.34 -3.32
N ARG A 85 -13.23 2.45 -3.84
CA ARG A 85 -13.75 1.64 -4.95
C ARG A 85 -13.92 2.45 -6.22
N ALA A 86 -13.66 1.82 -7.36
CA ALA A 86 -13.91 2.39 -8.67
C ALA A 86 -14.28 1.30 -9.68
N ARG A 87 -15.21 1.60 -10.58
CA ARG A 87 -15.64 0.68 -11.65
C ARG A 87 -15.20 1.25 -13.00
N PRO A 88 -14.17 0.67 -13.63
CA PRO A 88 -13.77 1.02 -14.99
C PRO A 88 -14.97 1.03 -15.95
N GLY A 89 -15.00 1.99 -16.87
CA GLY A 89 -16.10 2.20 -17.82
C GLY A 89 -17.34 2.89 -17.24
N ARG A 90 -17.48 3.01 -15.91
CA ARG A 90 -18.52 3.81 -15.24
C ARG A 90 -17.95 5.03 -14.54
N ASP A 91 -16.88 4.82 -13.80
CA ASP A 91 -16.20 5.84 -13.01
C ASP A 91 -14.96 6.34 -13.76
N THR A 92 -14.69 7.65 -13.70
CA THR A 92 -13.55 8.26 -14.38
C THR A 92 -12.29 8.12 -13.52
N ILE A 93 -11.48 7.09 -13.79
CA ILE A 93 -10.18 6.89 -13.14
C ILE A 93 -9.11 7.63 -13.94
N ARG A 94 -8.29 8.45 -13.27
CA ARG A 94 -7.21 9.24 -13.88
C ARG A 94 -5.91 9.10 -13.11
N LEU A 95 -4.81 9.14 -13.86
CA LEU A 95 -3.48 9.38 -13.34
C LEU A 95 -3.13 10.87 -13.47
N PHE A 96 -2.33 11.36 -12.54
CA PHE A 96 -1.84 12.74 -12.49
C PHE A 96 -0.36 12.72 -12.13
N LEU A 97 0.49 13.27 -13.00
CA LEU A 97 1.92 13.44 -12.74
C LEU A 97 2.32 14.91 -12.66
N ALA A 98 2.00 15.68 -13.71
CA ALA A 98 2.41 17.06 -13.87
C ALA A 98 1.31 17.89 -14.52
N ASP A 99 1.35 19.20 -14.27
CA ASP A 99 0.45 20.16 -14.91
C ASP A 99 0.79 20.37 -16.40
N ASN A 100 -0.02 21.17 -17.09
CA ASN A 100 0.18 21.49 -18.52
C ASN A 100 1.52 22.20 -18.82
N ALA A 101 2.21 22.75 -17.81
CA ALA A 101 3.54 23.34 -17.94
C ALA A 101 4.67 22.34 -17.63
N GLY A 102 4.34 21.06 -17.40
CA GLY A 102 5.30 20.00 -17.07
C GLY A 102 5.79 20.03 -15.63
N ARG A 103 5.16 20.80 -14.74
CA ARG A 103 5.55 20.89 -13.32
C ARG A 103 4.82 19.81 -12.52
N PRO A 104 5.54 18.98 -11.72
CA PRO A 104 4.89 17.95 -10.93
C PRO A 104 3.85 18.51 -9.96
N TYR A 105 2.67 17.88 -9.87
CA TYR A 105 1.61 18.35 -8.98
C TYR A 105 2.02 18.33 -7.50
N LYS A 106 2.70 17.26 -7.07
CA LYS A 106 3.14 17.00 -5.68
C LYS A 106 2.03 16.80 -4.65
N TYR A 107 0.99 17.63 -4.65
CA TYR A 107 -0.03 17.67 -3.60
C TYR A 107 -1.43 17.58 -4.18
N PHE A 108 -2.34 16.90 -3.46
CA PHE A 108 -3.75 16.78 -3.87
C PHE A 108 -4.45 18.13 -4.07
N ARG A 109 -4.07 19.16 -3.30
CA ARG A 109 -4.65 20.51 -3.46
C ARG A 109 -4.41 21.10 -4.86
N ASN A 110 -3.29 20.79 -5.50
CA ASN A 110 -2.96 21.32 -6.81
C ASN A 110 -3.81 20.66 -7.89
N ILE A 111 -3.99 19.34 -7.81
CA ILE A 111 -4.91 18.59 -8.68
C ILE A 111 -6.35 19.07 -8.48
N ARG A 112 -6.78 19.25 -7.23
CA ARG A 112 -8.13 19.76 -6.92
C ARG A 112 -8.38 21.16 -7.49
N ALA A 113 -7.40 22.05 -7.40
CA ALA A 113 -7.51 23.39 -7.95
C ALA A 113 -7.67 23.35 -9.48
N GLU A 114 -6.90 22.51 -10.17
CA GLU A 114 -7.04 22.33 -11.62
C GLU A 114 -8.40 21.73 -11.99
N LEU A 115 -8.81 20.63 -11.33
CA LEU A 115 -10.11 20.01 -11.59
C LEU A 115 -11.27 21.01 -11.40
N ALA A 116 -11.18 21.87 -10.39
CA ALA A 116 -12.19 22.89 -10.13
C ALA A 116 -12.32 23.91 -11.27
N GLN A 117 -11.23 24.25 -11.97
CA GLN A 117 -11.28 25.12 -13.17
C GLN A 117 -12.12 24.52 -14.29
N HIS A 118 -12.28 23.19 -14.31
CA HIS A 118 -13.11 22.46 -15.26
C HIS A 118 -14.46 22.03 -14.68
N GLY A 119 -14.88 22.57 -13.52
CA GLY A 119 -16.13 22.17 -12.85
C GLY A 119 -16.12 20.73 -12.35
N GLN A 120 -14.95 20.10 -12.25
CA GLN A 120 -14.76 18.74 -11.79
C GLN A 120 -14.33 18.70 -10.32
N LYS A 121 -14.57 17.56 -9.68
CA LYS A 121 -14.08 17.28 -8.32
C LYS A 121 -13.69 15.82 -8.19
N PRO A 122 -12.61 15.49 -7.45
CA PRO A 122 -12.28 14.10 -7.16
C PRO A 122 -13.24 13.53 -6.10
N LEU A 123 -13.65 12.28 -6.28
CA LEU A 123 -14.23 11.44 -5.23
C LEU A 123 -13.14 11.03 -4.24
N PHE A 124 -11.98 10.61 -4.75
CA PHE A 124 -10.77 10.44 -3.95
C PHE A 124 -9.50 10.59 -4.80
N LEU A 125 -8.38 10.86 -4.14
CA LEU A 125 -7.02 10.85 -4.71
C LEU A 125 -6.08 10.09 -3.76
N MET A 126 -5.15 9.31 -4.30
CA MET A 126 -4.08 8.66 -3.55
C MET A 126 -2.78 8.66 -4.33
N ASN A 127 -1.64 8.56 -3.64
CA ASN A 127 -0.38 8.31 -4.34
C ASN A 127 -0.41 6.94 -5.03
N ALA A 128 0.24 6.83 -6.19
CA ALA A 128 0.27 5.62 -7.01
C ALA A 128 1.65 4.95 -6.97
N GLY A 129 2.22 4.62 -8.13
CA GLY A 129 3.54 4.00 -8.25
C GLY A 129 4.67 4.84 -7.66
N MET A 130 5.79 4.18 -7.37
CA MET A 130 6.99 4.81 -6.79
C MET A 130 7.65 5.80 -7.76
N TYR A 131 8.38 6.76 -7.21
CA TYR A 131 8.97 7.86 -7.96
C TYR A 131 10.40 8.20 -7.49
N HIS A 132 11.15 8.88 -8.36
CA HIS A 132 12.50 9.39 -8.09
C HIS A 132 12.46 10.72 -7.33
N LYS A 133 13.60 11.22 -6.84
CA LYS A 133 13.65 12.50 -6.08
C LYS A 133 13.10 13.71 -6.84
N ASP A 134 13.06 13.64 -8.17
CA ASP A 134 12.53 14.65 -9.08
C ASP A 134 11.04 14.44 -9.45
N TYR A 135 10.33 13.56 -8.72
CA TYR A 135 8.90 13.25 -8.89
C TYR A 135 8.54 12.41 -10.12
N ARG A 136 9.52 12.04 -10.96
CA ARG A 136 9.26 11.17 -12.11
C ARG A 136 9.00 9.73 -11.67
N PRO A 137 8.11 8.99 -12.36
CA PRO A 137 7.85 7.57 -12.08
C PRO A 137 9.13 6.74 -12.18
N VAL A 138 9.31 5.74 -11.30
CA VAL A 138 10.46 4.82 -11.37
C VAL A 138 10.38 3.89 -12.58
N GLY A 139 9.17 3.54 -13.02
CA GLY A 139 8.93 2.59 -14.10
C GLY A 139 7.89 3.06 -15.10
N LEU A 140 7.23 2.11 -15.77
CA LEU A 140 6.23 2.40 -16.79
C LEU A 140 5.18 3.38 -16.24
N TYR A 141 4.93 4.43 -17.02
CA TYR A 141 3.86 5.37 -16.75
C TYR A 141 3.20 5.79 -18.05
N ILE A 142 1.89 5.56 -18.13
CA ILE A 142 1.04 5.97 -19.24
C ILE A 142 -0.10 6.80 -18.65
N GLU A 143 -0.30 7.99 -19.18
CA GLU A 143 -1.35 8.92 -18.77
C GLU A 143 -2.13 9.39 -20.00
N ASN A 144 -3.45 9.18 -20.01
CA ASN A 144 -4.33 9.53 -21.13
C ASN A 144 -3.85 8.97 -22.48
N GLY A 145 -3.40 7.72 -22.48
CA GLY A 145 -2.85 7.01 -23.65
C GLY A 145 -1.41 7.39 -24.01
N ASN A 146 -0.83 8.40 -23.36
CA ASN A 146 0.53 8.87 -23.67
C ASN A 146 1.56 8.19 -22.77
N PRO A 147 2.55 7.46 -23.33
CA PRO A 147 3.66 6.91 -22.54
C PRO A 147 4.62 8.02 -22.13
N LEU A 148 4.77 8.26 -20.83
CA LEU A 148 5.65 9.31 -20.29
C LEU A 148 6.92 8.73 -19.63
N SER A 149 6.94 7.44 -19.31
CA SER A 149 8.10 6.75 -18.75
C SER A 149 8.11 5.28 -19.18
N PRO A 150 9.26 4.70 -19.58
CA PRO A 150 9.35 3.32 -20.02
C PRO A 150 9.30 2.31 -18.84
N PRO A 151 9.01 1.03 -19.10
CA PRO A 151 9.09 -0.01 -18.07
C PRO A 151 10.50 -0.15 -17.47
N ALA A 152 10.59 -0.18 -16.15
CA ALA A 152 11.81 -0.51 -15.43
C ALA A 152 11.90 -2.03 -15.22
N ARG A 153 12.84 -2.66 -15.95
CA ARG A 153 13.02 -4.12 -15.99
C ARG A 153 14.23 -4.61 -15.21
N HIS A 154 15.16 -3.72 -14.90
CA HIS A 154 16.39 -4.04 -14.18
C HIS A 154 16.11 -4.49 -12.74
N SER A 155 17.09 -5.20 -12.16
CA SER A 155 17.11 -5.54 -10.74
C SER A 155 17.65 -4.37 -9.91
N GLY A 156 17.19 -4.23 -8.68
CA GLY A 156 17.58 -3.14 -7.80
C GLY A 156 17.23 -3.41 -6.34
N LYS A 157 17.42 -2.40 -5.48
CA LYS A 157 17.11 -2.46 -4.05
C LYS A 157 15.78 -1.77 -3.75
N GLY A 158 15.10 -2.25 -2.71
CA GLY A 158 13.84 -1.67 -2.25
C GLY A 158 12.62 -2.37 -2.85
N ASN A 159 11.44 -1.95 -2.39
CA ASN A 159 10.17 -2.62 -2.66
C ASN A 159 9.85 -2.70 -4.16
N PHE A 160 10.11 -1.64 -4.92
CA PHE A 160 9.88 -1.59 -6.37
C PHE A 160 10.50 -2.77 -7.12
N PHE A 161 11.72 -3.16 -6.73
CA PHE A 161 12.52 -4.19 -7.38
C PHE A 161 12.34 -5.58 -6.75
N MET A 162 11.43 -5.72 -5.79
CA MET A 162 11.05 -7.02 -5.25
C MET A 162 10.22 -7.77 -6.31
N LYS A 163 10.87 -8.69 -7.04
CA LYS A 163 10.24 -9.46 -8.09
C LYS A 163 9.39 -10.63 -7.54
N PRO A 164 8.24 -10.94 -8.18
CA PRO A 164 7.67 -10.21 -9.31
C PRO A 164 7.08 -8.85 -8.89
N ASN A 165 7.37 -7.83 -9.70
CA ASN A 165 6.72 -6.53 -9.63
C ASN A 165 5.74 -6.41 -10.81
N GLY A 166 4.90 -5.37 -10.83
CA GLY A 166 3.76 -5.36 -11.72
C GLY A 166 3.31 -3.99 -12.20
N ILE A 167 2.32 -4.03 -13.07
CA ILE A 167 1.71 -2.87 -13.70
C ILE A 167 0.21 -2.95 -13.44
N PHE A 168 -0.32 -1.91 -12.81
CA PHE A 168 -1.76 -1.63 -12.83
C PHE A 168 -2.05 -0.84 -14.10
N TYR A 169 -3.08 -1.22 -14.84
CA TYR A 169 -3.48 -0.55 -16.07
C TYR A 169 -4.99 -0.51 -16.25
N ILE A 170 -5.44 0.43 -17.08
CA ILE A 170 -6.78 0.41 -17.69
C ILE A 170 -6.61 0.46 -19.20
N ALA A 171 -7.34 -0.40 -19.90
CA ALA A 171 -7.39 -0.45 -21.36
C ALA A 171 -8.82 -0.75 -21.81
N GLY A 172 -9.39 0.11 -22.66
CA GLY A 172 -10.72 -0.11 -23.23
C GLY A 172 -11.82 -0.26 -22.17
N GLY A 173 -11.75 0.54 -21.11
CA GLY A 173 -12.72 0.51 -20.00
C GLY A 173 -12.61 -0.70 -19.07
N LYS A 174 -11.53 -1.50 -19.15
CA LYS A 174 -11.26 -2.61 -18.24
C LYS A 174 -9.96 -2.38 -17.48
N ALA A 175 -9.95 -2.68 -16.19
CA ALA A 175 -8.73 -2.64 -15.38
C ALA A 175 -8.08 -4.03 -15.32
N GLY A 176 -6.76 -4.03 -15.10
CA GLY A 176 -6.01 -5.24 -14.83
C GLY A 176 -4.72 -4.96 -14.06
N ILE A 177 -4.18 -6.02 -13.46
CA ILE A 177 -2.86 -6.02 -12.85
C ILE A 177 -2.08 -7.19 -13.46
N MET A 178 -0.89 -6.90 -13.97
CA MET A 178 -0.03 -7.92 -14.58
C MET A 178 1.40 -7.82 -14.06
N GLU A 179 2.09 -8.96 -14.05
CA GLU A 179 3.54 -8.97 -13.88
C GLU A 179 4.20 -8.22 -15.05
N THR A 180 5.27 -7.49 -14.76
CA THR A 180 5.89 -6.53 -15.70
C THR A 180 6.25 -7.14 -17.06
N GLU A 181 6.98 -8.26 -17.07
CA GLU A 181 7.39 -8.91 -18.33
C GLU A 181 6.20 -9.50 -19.08
N THR A 182 5.20 -10.00 -18.35
CA THR A 182 3.94 -10.50 -18.91
C THR A 182 3.16 -9.38 -19.60
N PHE A 183 3.04 -8.21 -18.98
CA PHE A 183 2.38 -7.04 -19.58
C PHE A 183 3.07 -6.58 -20.86
N ILE A 184 4.41 -6.50 -20.84
CA ILE A 184 5.21 -6.09 -22.00
C ILE A 184 5.00 -7.06 -23.17
N LYS A 185 5.06 -8.37 -22.92
CA LYS A 185 4.83 -9.41 -23.93
C LYS A 185 3.42 -9.38 -24.49
N ALA A 186 2.42 -9.02 -23.67
CA ALA A 186 1.04 -8.93 -24.10
C ALA A 186 0.77 -7.77 -25.08
N GLY A 187 1.66 -6.76 -25.16
CA GLY A 187 1.52 -5.65 -26.10
C GLY A 187 0.26 -4.80 -25.89
N ILE A 188 -0.24 -4.74 -24.64
CA ILE A 188 -1.48 -4.03 -24.30
C ILE A 188 -1.29 -2.52 -24.53
N LYS A 189 -2.17 -1.93 -25.34
CA LYS A 189 -2.30 -0.48 -25.49
C LYS A 189 -3.19 0.05 -24.36
N ALA A 190 -2.57 0.50 -23.28
CA ALA A 190 -3.29 1.00 -22.11
C ALA A 190 -3.64 2.48 -22.24
N ASP A 191 -4.83 2.86 -21.77
CA ASP A 191 -5.27 4.24 -21.62
C ASP A 191 -4.58 4.91 -20.42
N LEU A 192 -4.30 4.13 -19.38
CA LEU A 192 -3.40 4.51 -18.30
C LEU A 192 -2.68 3.29 -17.75
N ALA A 193 -1.46 3.48 -17.27
CA ALA A 193 -0.68 2.44 -16.62
C ALA A 193 0.31 3.03 -15.63
N THR A 194 0.52 2.34 -14.51
CA THR A 194 1.59 2.68 -13.55
C THR A 194 2.26 1.41 -13.06
N GLN A 195 3.58 1.36 -13.21
CA GLN A 195 4.40 0.28 -12.68
C GLN A 195 4.74 0.54 -11.22
N SER A 196 4.69 -0.52 -10.42
CA SER A 196 5.15 -0.50 -9.04
C SER A 196 5.57 -1.90 -8.61
N GLY A 197 5.97 -2.07 -7.35
CA GLY A 197 6.32 -3.37 -6.82
C GLY A 197 6.44 -3.39 -5.31
N PRO A 198 6.23 -4.55 -4.68
CA PRO A 198 5.98 -5.87 -5.30
C PRO A 198 4.53 -6.06 -5.80
N LEU A 199 4.30 -7.08 -6.64
CA LEU A 199 2.96 -7.66 -6.72
C LEU A 199 2.59 -8.23 -5.34
N LEU A 200 1.41 -7.89 -4.84
CA LEU A 200 0.94 -8.40 -3.55
C LEU A 200 0.31 -9.79 -3.73
N VAL A 201 -0.55 -9.91 -4.73
CA VAL A 201 -1.28 -11.13 -5.08
C VAL A 201 -1.18 -11.32 -6.59
N ARG A 202 -0.99 -12.57 -7.04
CA ARG A 202 -1.05 -12.94 -8.45
C ARG A 202 -1.81 -14.24 -8.62
N GLY A 203 -2.92 -14.23 -9.34
CA GLY A 203 -3.80 -15.39 -9.50
C GLY A 203 -4.10 -16.08 -8.17
N ASN A 204 -4.60 -15.33 -7.18
CA ASN A 204 -4.91 -15.77 -5.81
C ASN A 204 -3.72 -16.30 -4.99
N ARG A 205 -2.47 -16.11 -5.42
CA ARG A 205 -1.27 -16.49 -4.67
C ARG A 205 -0.56 -15.25 -4.12
N LEU A 206 -0.20 -15.29 -2.84
CA LEU A 206 0.60 -14.24 -2.22
C LEU A 206 2.02 -14.25 -2.78
N HIS A 207 2.68 -13.10 -2.75
CA HIS A 207 4.08 -12.99 -3.13
C HIS A 207 4.98 -13.87 -2.25
N HIS A 208 5.82 -14.72 -2.87
CA HIS A 208 6.61 -15.74 -2.15
C HIS A 208 7.63 -15.18 -1.15
N ARG A 209 8.03 -13.91 -1.29
CA ARG A 209 9.00 -13.24 -0.39
C ARG A 209 8.36 -12.68 0.88
N PHE A 210 7.04 -12.72 1.03
CA PHE A 210 6.40 -12.19 2.23
C PHE A 210 6.58 -13.15 3.40
N ILE A 211 6.98 -12.59 4.52
CA ILE A 211 7.22 -13.33 5.76
C ILE A 211 5.97 -13.17 6.62
N LEU A 212 5.33 -14.29 6.94
CA LEU A 212 4.20 -14.35 7.85
C LEU A 212 4.58 -13.68 9.18
N ASN A 213 3.73 -12.78 9.66
CA ASN A 213 3.94 -12.05 10.92
C ASN A 213 5.29 -11.32 11.03
N SER A 214 5.85 -10.84 9.92
CA SER A 214 7.08 -10.04 9.94
C SER A 214 6.98 -8.87 10.93
N PRO A 215 8.04 -8.62 11.73
CA PRO A 215 8.08 -7.48 12.64
C PRO A 215 8.23 -6.14 11.89
N TYR A 216 8.61 -6.17 10.60
CA TYR A 216 8.75 -4.96 9.80
C TYR A 216 7.40 -4.44 9.33
N LYS A 217 6.92 -3.39 9.98
CA LYS A 217 5.62 -2.76 9.72
C LYS A 217 5.82 -1.34 9.20
N GLU A 218 5.05 -0.96 8.20
CA GLU A 218 4.96 0.41 7.68
C GLU A 218 3.54 0.72 7.26
N TYR A 219 3.23 1.99 7.01
CA TYR A 219 2.03 2.33 6.26
C TYR A 219 2.10 1.68 4.87
N ARG A 220 0.96 1.21 4.39
CA ARG A 220 0.86 0.49 3.12
C ARG A 220 -0.24 1.10 2.27
N ASN A 221 0.00 1.13 0.98
CA ASN A 221 -0.92 1.56 -0.06
C ASN A 221 -0.85 0.57 -1.22
N GLY A 222 -1.95 0.33 -1.90
CA GLY A 222 -2.01 -0.63 -3.00
C GLY A 222 -3.34 -0.63 -3.71
N VAL A 223 -3.38 -1.40 -4.80
CA VAL A 223 -4.54 -1.57 -5.65
C VAL A 223 -4.74 -3.06 -5.95
N GLY A 224 -5.99 -3.51 -5.96
CA GLY A 224 -6.40 -4.83 -6.39
C GLY A 224 -7.51 -4.72 -7.43
N VAL A 225 -7.64 -5.75 -8.26
CA VAL A 225 -8.74 -5.87 -9.23
C VAL A 225 -9.52 -7.14 -8.91
N THR A 226 -10.84 -7.01 -8.72
CA THR A 226 -11.72 -8.15 -8.47
C THR A 226 -11.92 -8.99 -9.75
N ALA A 227 -12.43 -10.22 -9.61
CA ALA A 227 -12.75 -11.05 -10.78
C ALA A 227 -13.79 -10.40 -11.71
N GLN A 228 -14.62 -9.48 -11.19
CA GLN A 228 -15.63 -8.73 -11.92
C GLN A 228 -15.07 -7.46 -12.57
N GLY A 229 -13.79 -7.14 -12.36
CA GLY A 229 -13.13 -5.96 -12.93
C GLY A 229 -13.32 -4.67 -12.13
N GLU A 230 -13.82 -4.74 -10.89
CA GLU A 230 -13.83 -3.60 -9.98
C GLU A 230 -12.42 -3.33 -9.44
N VAL A 231 -12.05 -2.06 -9.33
CA VAL A 231 -10.76 -1.62 -8.79
C VAL A 231 -10.95 -1.24 -7.32
N LEU A 232 -10.19 -1.90 -6.45
CA LEU A 232 -10.19 -1.67 -5.02
C LEU A 232 -8.82 -1.13 -4.62
N PHE A 233 -8.78 0.11 -4.17
CA PHE A 233 -7.60 0.71 -3.58
C PHE A 233 -7.66 0.56 -2.07
N ALA A 234 -6.53 0.27 -1.44
CA ALA A 234 -6.46 0.12 0.01
C ALA A 234 -5.29 0.91 0.57
N ILE A 235 -5.55 1.63 1.66
CA ILE A 235 -4.54 2.29 2.48
C ILE A 235 -4.70 1.89 3.94
N SER A 236 -3.60 1.54 4.61
CA SER A 236 -3.63 1.20 6.04
C SER A 236 -3.72 2.46 6.91
N GLU A 237 -4.56 2.44 7.95
CA GLU A 237 -4.63 3.53 8.94
C GLU A 237 -3.54 3.41 10.02
N GLY A 238 -2.87 2.26 10.10
CA GLY A 238 -1.70 2.02 10.94
C GLY A 238 -0.59 1.28 10.20
N LYS A 239 0.53 1.03 10.89
CA LYS A 239 1.65 0.28 10.32
C LYS A 239 1.35 -1.22 10.27
N VAL A 240 1.45 -1.82 9.09
CA VAL A 240 1.25 -3.26 8.87
C VAL A 240 2.41 -3.88 8.08
N ASN A 241 2.59 -5.19 8.22
CA ASN A 241 3.57 -5.92 7.42
C ASN A 241 2.99 -6.29 6.04
N PHE A 242 3.86 -6.69 5.11
CA PHE A 242 3.45 -7.03 3.74
C PHE A 242 2.52 -8.24 3.68
N ASP A 243 2.71 -9.24 4.53
CA ASP A 243 1.85 -10.43 4.56
C ASP A 243 0.41 -10.07 4.91
N THR A 244 0.19 -9.32 5.99
CA THR A 244 -1.15 -8.83 6.39
C THR A 244 -1.77 -7.99 5.28
N PHE A 245 -0.99 -7.10 4.65
CA PHE A 245 -1.51 -6.26 3.57
C PHE A 245 -1.87 -7.04 2.31
N ALA A 246 -1.07 -8.05 1.95
CA ALA A 246 -1.37 -8.91 0.80
C ALA A 246 -2.58 -9.83 1.07
N ARG A 247 -2.71 -10.32 2.30
CA ARG A 247 -3.88 -11.09 2.74
C ARG A 247 -5.15 -10.25 2.79
N LEU A 248 -5.08 -8.96 3.11
CA LEU A 248 -6.24 -8.07 2.96
C LEU A 248 -6.78 -8.16 1.53
N PHE A 249 -5.92 -8.03 0.52
CA PHE A 249 -6.33 -8.10 -0.88
C PHE A 249 -6.87 -9.47 -1.29
N ARG A 250 -6.19 -10.57 -0.93
CA ARG A 250 -6.61 -11.93 -1.33
C ARG A 250 -7.82 -12.42 -0.54
N ASP A 251 -7.75 -12.32 0.78
CA ASP A 251 -8.70 -12.95 1.72
C ASP A 251 -9.86 -12.02 2.05
N GLY A 252 -9.60 -10.71 2.28
CA GLY A 252 -10.63 -9.76 2.71
C GLY A 252 -11.35 -9.04 1.55
N LEU A 253 -10.63 -8.73 0.47
CA LEU A 253 -11.15 -8.00 -0.69
C LEU A 253 -11.39 -8.90 -1.91
N HIS A 254 -11.01 -10.17 -1.83
CA HIS A 254 -11.20 -11.17 -2.89
C HIS A 254 -10.66 -10.73 -4.27
N THR A 255 -9.52 -10.05 -4.27
CA THR A 255 -8.84 -9.63 -5.49
C THR A 255 -7.82 -10.71 -5.91
N PRO A 256 -8.00 -11.38 -7.07
CA PRO A 256 -7.04 -12.38 -7.54
C PRO A 256 -5.68 -11.78 -7.88
N ASP A 257 -5.63 -10.51 -8.25
CA ASP A 257 -4.39 -9.79 -8.54
C ASP A 257 -4.38 -8.45 -7.79
N ALA A 258 -3.26 -8.15 -7.15
CA ALA A 258 -3.05 -6.92 -6.40
C ALA A 258 -1.59 -6.45 -6.48
N LEU A 259 -1.39 -5.14 -6.44
CA LEU A 259 -0.13 -4.46 -6.62
C LEU A 259 0.10 -3.45 -5.49
N PHE A 260 1.32 -3.45 -4.96
CA PHE A 260 1.74 -2.46 -3.98
C PHE A 260 2.00 -1.10 -4.65
N PHE A 261 1.46 -0.03 -4.08
CA PHE A 261 1.81 1.35 -4.39
C PHE A 261 2.77 1.90 -3.34
N ASP A 262 3.25 3.13 -3.51
CA ASP A 262 4.26 3.69 -2.63
C ASP A 262 3.76 3.81 -1.17
N GLY A 263 4.31 2.96 -0.28
CA GLY A 263 3.83 2.80 1.08
C GLY A 263 4.42 3.78 2.11
N SER A 264 5.64 4.28 1.91
CA SER A 264 6.29 5.14 2.92
C SER A 264 5.63 6.52 3.04
N ILE A 265 4.97 6.96 1.98
CA ILE A 265 4.24 8.24 1.95
C ILE A 265 2.74 8.05 2.17
N SER A 266 2.17 6.92 1.72
CA SER A 266 0.75 6.51 1.86
C SER A 266 -0.19 7.65 2.24
N SER A 267 -0.69 8.37 1.24
CA SER A 267 -1.52 9.56 1.43
C SER A 267 -2.85 9.41 0.69
N LEU A 268 -3.93 9.88 1.32
CA LEU A 268 -5.29 9.86 0.79
C LEU A 268 -5.95 11.23 0.93
N TYR A 269 -6.64 11.64 -0.13
CA TYR A 269 -7.70 12.64 -0.07
C TYR A 269 -9.03 11.92 -0.35
N ALA A 270 -9.92 11.90 0.64
CA ALA A 270 -11.25 11.30 0.57
C ALA A 270 -12.22 12.16 1.41
N PRO A 271 -12.94 13.12 0.80
CA PRO A 271 -13.78 14.07 1.51
C PRO A 271 -14.94 13.41 2.27
N GLU A 272 -15.51 12.32 1.75
CA GLU A 272 -16.56 11.55 2.44
C GLU A 272 -16.06 10.87 3.73
N MET A 273 -14.75 10.61 3.79
CA MET A 273 -14.07 10.08 4.98
C MET A 273 -13.54 11.18 5.90
N HIS A 274 -13.79 12.46 5.57
CA HIS A 274 -13.19 13.62 6.22
C HIS A 274 -11.66 13.56 6.28
N ARG A 275 -11.01 12.98 5.26
CA ARG A 275 -9.55 12.80 5.19
C ARG A 275 -8.94 13.62 4.06
N ALA A 276 -7.89 14.37 4.37
CA ALA A 276 -7.13 15.15 3.41
C ALA A 276 -5.66 15.26 3.83
N ASP A 277 -4.85 14.30 3.40
CA ASP A 277 -3.42 14.27 3.73
C ASP A 277 -2.64 15.31 2.90
N TRP A 278 -1.62 15.93 3.49
CA TRP A 278 -0.89 17.05 2.85
C TRP A 278 0.61 17.10 3.14
N PHE A 279 1.14 16.18 3.95
CA PHE A 279 2.49 16.28 4.51
C PHE A 279 3.61 16.06 3.49
N TYR A 280 3.42 15.16 2.53
CA TYR A 280 4.48 14.73 1.62
C TYR A 280 4.21 15.18 0.18
N PRO A 281 5.22 15.72 -0.53
CA PRO A 281 5.13 15.90 -1.97
C PRO A 281 5.27 14.53 -2.66
N MET A 282 4.34 14.21 -3.56
CA MET A 282 4.21 12.91 -4.22
C MET A 282 4.57 12.99 -5.72
N GLY A 283 5.00 11.87 -6.30
CA GLY A 283 5.11 11.73 -7.76
C GLY A 283 3.75 11.37 -8.38
N PRO A 284 3.62 10.18 -8.99
CA PRO A 284 2.34 9.66 -9.47
C PRO A 284 1.21 9.72 -8.44
N ILE A 285 0.08 10.28 -8.84
CA ILE A 285 -1.17 10.26 -8.09
C ILE A 285 -2.24 9.62 -8.98
N ILE A 286 -3.09 8.79 -8.39
CA ILE A 286 -4.27 8.21 -9.02
C ILE A 286 -5.53 8.68 -8.31
N GLY A 287 -6.61 8.89 -9.06
CA GLY A 287 -7.88 9.32 -8.49
C GLY A 287 -9.09 8.91 -9.31
N VAL A 288 -10.24 8.99 -8.65
CA VAL A 288 -11.55 8.88 -9.29
C VAL A 288 -12.19 10.24 -9.29
N ILE A 289 -12.64 10.68 -10.46
CA ILE A 289 -13.30 11.97 -10.64
C ILE A 289 -14.81 11.76 -10.61
N ALA A 290 -15.51 12.64 -9.89
CA ALA A 290 -16.97 12.61 -9.85
C ALA A 290 -17.53 12.82 -11.27
N PRO A 291 -18.63 12.14 -11.62
CA PRO A 291 -19.31 12.40 -12.88
C PRO A 291 -19.62 13.89 -13.02
N VAL A 292 -19.32 14.48 -14.17
CA VAL A 292 -19.80 15.82 -14.50
C VAL A 292 -21.33 15.72 -14.57
N ARG A 293 -22.04 16.42 -13.67
CA ARG A 293 -23.49 16.51 -13.78
C ARG A 293 -23.80 17.21 -15.10
N GLN A 294 -24.31 16.49 -16.09
CA GLN A 294 -24.95 17.13 -17.22
C GLN A 294 -26.17 17.88 -16.68
N ALA A 295 -26.26 19.17 -16.95
CA ALA A 295 -27.45 19.94 -16.61
C ALA A 295 -28.64 19.27 -17.31
N LYS A 296 -29.69 18.94 -16.55
CA LYS A 296 -30.97 18.52 -17.13
C LYS A 296 -31.41 19.66 -18.05
N PRO A 297 -31.70 19.41 -19.35
CA PRO A 297 -32.29 20.45 -20.19
C PRO A 297 -33.52 20.98 -19.46
N LEU A 298 -33.62 22.30 -19.32
CA LEU A 298 -34.87 22.92 -18.89
C LEU A 298 -35.92 22.45 -19.89
N SER A 299 -36.89 21.66 -19.43
CA SER A 299 -38.09 21.39 -20.21
C SER A 299 -38.68 22.74 -20.54
N GLN A 300 -38.68 23.11 -21.83
CA GLN A 300 -39.54 24.19 -22.30
C GLN A 300 -40.96 23.77 -21.91
N GLY A 301 -41.55 24.52 -20.99
CA GLY A 301 -42.94 24.35 -20.62
C GLY A 301 -43.81 24.74 -21.80
N ASP A 302 -44.81 23.90 -22.07
CA ASP A 302 -45.96 24.20 -22.92
C ASP A 302 -46.80 25.35 -22.34
#